data_AF-E3LMC9-F1
#
_entry.id   AF-E3LMC9-F1
#
_cell.length_a   1.000
_cell.length_b   1.000
_cell.length_c   1.000
_cell.angle_alpha   90.00
_cell.angle_beta   90.00
_cell.angle_gamma   90.00
#
_symmetry.space_group_name_H-M   'P 1'
#
loop_
_entity.id
_entity.type
_entity.pdbx_description
1 polymer ?
#
loop_
_entity_poly.entity_id
_entity_poly.type
_entity_poly.pdbx_seq_one_letter_code
_entity_poly.pdbx_strand_id
1 'polypeptide(L)'
;MGFWREQRLKNEYAKRNITGRVYVWGEQADGRCVHHPQLVEELNAIPINRVLAGARHCVAISASGAVFTWGQNNSGELGMDDLKPQTSVHHVHQMDGLGVVEAACGDTHTILLTHCGRTFSFGSDALGQCGFGKK
;
A
#
# COMPACT_ATOMS: atom_id res chain seq x y z
N MET A 1 12.88 16.15 42.02
CA MET A 1 12.04 14.98 41.69
C MET A 1 11.18 15.27 40.45
N GLY A 2 11.75 15.26 39.24
CA GLY A 2 10.98 15.61 38.04
C GLY A 2 11.54 15.11 36.71
N PHE A 3 12.87 14.99 36.60
CA PHE A 3 13.50 14.66 35.32
C PHE A 3 13.34 13.20 34.86
N TRP A 4 13.17 12.26 35.81
CA TRP A 4 13.15 10.81 35.51
C TRP A 4 11.79 10.27 35.04
N ARG A 5 10.68 11.00 35.26
CA ARG A 5 9.34 10.54 34.84
C ARG A 5 9.04 10.88 33.39
N GLU A 6 9.59 11.98 32.88
CA GLU A 6 9.29 12.48 31.52
C GLU A 6 10.08 11.75 30.43
N GLN A 7 11.32 11.33 30.73
CA GLN A 7 12.13 10.50 29.83
C GLN A 7 11.62 9.06 29.72
N ARG A 8 10.90 8.55 30.73
CA ARG A 8 10.29 7.21 30.70
C ARG A 8 9.08 7.15 29.76
N LEU A 9 8.28 8.22 29.70
CA LEU A 9 7.12 8.31 28.80
C LEU A 9 7.53 8.46 27.33
N LYS A 10 8.57 9.23 27.01
CA LYS A 10 9.10 9.33 25.64
C LYS A 10 9.67 7.99 25.13
N ASN A 11 10.21 7.16 26.03
CA ASN A 11 10.75 5.83 25.70
C ASN A 11 9.68 4.71 25.68
N GLU A 12 8.55 4.87 26.37
CA GLU A 12 7.44 3.91 26.28
C GLU A 12 6.58 4.10 25.04
N TYR A 13 6.47 5.32 24.50
CA TYR A 13 5.83 5.55 23.20
C TYR A 13 6.66 5.01 22.02
N ALA A 14 8.00 5.07 22.12
CA ALA A 14 8.91 4.51 21.12
C ALA A 14 9.01 2.97 21.13
N LYS A 15 8.38 2.29 22.10
CA LYS A 15 8.48 0.83 22.31
C LYS A 15 7.17 0.06 22.15
N ARG A 16 6.08 0.71 21.74
CA ARG A 16 4.94 -0.03 21.22
C ARG A 16 5.23 -0.31 19.76
N ASN A 17 5.64 -1.55 19.45
CA ASN A 17 5.50 -2.13 18.12
C ASN A 17 4.02 -2.10 17.74
N ILE A 18 3.49 -0.92 17.42
CA ILE A 18 2.17 -0.74 16.81
C ILE A 18 2.39 -1.11 15.36
N THR A 19 2.49 -2.41 15.08
CA THR A 19 2.30 -2.91 13.73
C THR A 19 0.81 -2.72 13.44
N GLY A 20 0.47 -1.70 12.66
CA GLY A 20 -0.91 -1.43 12.29
C GLY A 20 -1.48 -2.68 11.61
N ARG A 21 -2.61 -3.19 12.11
CA ARG A 21 -3.33 -4.27 11.44
C ARG A 21 -4.16 -3.69 10.31
N VAL A 22 -4.10 -4.34 9.15
CA VAL A 22 -4.91 -3.95 7.98
C VAL A 22 -6.21 -4.75 7.99
N TYR A 23 -7.33 -4.06 7.87
CA TYR A 23 -8.65 -4.66 7.75
C TYR A 23 -9.28 -4.24 6.43
N VAL A 24 -10.04 -5.15 5.80
CA VAL A 24 -10.80 -4.90 4.58
C VAL A 24 -12.29 -5.17 4.81
N TRP A 25 -13.14 -4.40 4.16
CA TRP A 25 -14.58 -4.63 4.04
C TRP A 25 -15.09 -4.00 2.74
N GLY A 26 -16.32 -4.32 2.33
CA GLY A 26 -16.92 -3.90 1.07
C GLY A 26 -16.76 -4.91 -0.05
N GLU A 27 -17.00 -4.46 -1.28
CA GLU A 27 -16.91 -5.27 -2.50
C GLU A 27 -15.47 -5.66 -2.82
N GLN A 28 -15.26 -6.94 -3.12
CA GLN A 28 -13.98 -7.52 -3.53
C GLN A 28 -13.98 -7.74 -5.04
N ALA A 29 -12.79 -7.87 -5.65
CA ALA A 29 -12.65 -8.01 -7.09
C ALA A 29 -13.25 -9.31 -7.67
N ASP A 30 -13.54 -10.31 -6.84
CA ASP A 30 -14.26 -11.54 -7.21
C ASP A 30 -15.79 -11.43 -7.05
N GLY A 31 -16.31 -10.24 -6.74
CA GLY A 31 -17.73 -9.98 -6.55
C GLY A 31 -18.26 -10.32 -5.15
N ARG A 32 -17.43 -10.84 -4.24
CA ARG A 32 -17.84 -11.03 -2.84
C ARG A 32 -17.98 -9.67 -2.14
N CYS A 33 -18.94 -9.56 -1.22
CA CYS A 33 -19.09 -8.39 -0.36
C CYS A 33 -18.81 -8.77 1.10
N VAL A 34 -17.89 -8.04 1.73
CA VAL A 34 -17.50 -8.23 3.13
C VAL A 34 -18.22 -7.17 3.97
N HIS A 35 -19.16 -7.57 4.82
CA HIS A 35 -20.05 -6.63 5.52
C HIS A 35 -19.51 -6.09 6.86
N HIS A 36 -18.37 -6.58 7.33
CA HIS A 36 -17.71 -6.14 8.56
C HIS A 36 -16.20 -6.16 8.37
N PRO A 37 -15.42 -5.37 9.13
CA PRO A 37 -13.96 -5.41 9.04
C PRO A 37 -13.42 -6.84 9.19
N GLN A 38 -12.64 -7.29 8.21
CA GLN A 38 -11.94 -8.58 8.22
C GLN A 38 -10.44 -8.35 8.18
N LEU A 39 -9.70 -9.07 9.02
CA LEU A 39 -8.25 -8.96 9.09
C LEU A 39 -7.62 -9.48 7.80
N VAL A 40 -6.71 -8.70 7.22
CA VAL A 40 -5.86 -9.15 6.12
C VAL A 40 -4.69 -9.93 6.72
N GLU A 41 -4.87 -11.24 6.90
CA GLU A 41 -3.90 -12.11 7.59
C GLU A 41 -2.50 -12.07 6.96
N GLU A 42 -2.42 -11.93 5.64
CA GLU A 42 -1.17 -11.84 4.87
C GLU A 42 -0.30 -10.64 5.28
N LEU A 43 -0.90 -9.58 5.85
CA LEU A 43 -0.20 -8.38 6.31
C LEU A 43 0.01 -8.33 7.83
N ASN A 44 -0.52 -9.29 8.60
CA ASN A 44 -0.57 -9.21 10.07
C ASN A 44 0.83 -9.22 10.73
N ALA A 45 1.82 -9.87 10.11
CA ALA A 45 3.21 -9.89 10.58
C ALA A 45 4.08 -8.76 10.02
N ILE A 46 3.50 -7.90 9.17
CA ILE A 46 4.23 -6.84 8.46
C ILE A 46 3.89 -5.50 9.12
N PRO A 47 4.89 -4.69 9.51
CA PRO A 47 4.64 -3.35 10.05
C PRO A 47 4.15 -2.42 8.94
N ILE A 48 2.84 -2.40 8.68
CA ILE A 48 2.22 -1.49 7.71
C ILE A 48 2.07 -0.10 8.33
N ASN A 49 2.55 0.93 7.64
CA ASN A 49 2.48 2.33 8.09
C ASN A 49 1.54 3.19 7.23
N ARG A 50 1.19 2.75 6.01
CA ARG A 50 0.29 3.44 5.08
C ARG A 50 -0.61 2.43 4.39
N VAL A 51 -1.87 2.81 4.21
CA VAL A 51 -2.84 2.12 3.35
C VAL A 51 -3.53 3.18 2.50
N LEU A 52 -3.72 2.89 1.23
CA LEU A 52 -4.36 3.75 0.25
C LEU A 52 -5.36 2.92 -0.55
N ALA A 53 -6.43 3.57 -0.99
CA ALA A 53 -7.45 2.98 -1.84
C ALA A 53 -7.64 3.84 -3.09
N GLY A 54 -7.54 3.21 -4.26
CA GLY A 54 -8.05 3.75 -5.52
C GLY A 54 -9.53 3.41 -5.69
N ALA A 55 -10.04 3.48 -6.92
CA ALA A 55 -11.44 3.19 -7.18
C ALA A 55 -11.82 1.72 -6.92
N ARG A 56 -10.94 0.78 -7.32
CA ARG A 56 -11.17 -0.66 -7.18
C ARG A 56 -9.92 -1.46 -6.80
N HIS A 57 -8.85 -0.78 -6.41
CA HIS A 57 -7.60 -1.40 -5.95
C HIS A 57 -7.12 -0.71 -4.67
N CYS A 58 -6.25 -1.39 -3.93
CA CYS A 58 -5.66 -0.89 -2.70
C CYS A 58 -4.15 -1.07 -2.73
N VAL A 59 -3.46 -0.24 -1.96
CA VAL A 59 -2.01 -0.27 -1.77
C VAL A 59 -1.72 -0.20 -0.27
N ALA A 60 -0.80 -1.03 0.21
CA ALA A 60 -0.22 -0.91 1.54
C ALA A 60 1.30 -0.75 1.42
N ILE A 61 1.87 0.10 2.28
CA ILE A 61 3.31 0.33 2.37
C ILE A 61 3.78 -0.06 3.76
N SER A 62 4.82 -0.89 3.83
CA SER A 62 5.45 -1.26 5.09
C SER A 62 6.42 -0.18 5.61
N ALA A 63 6.80 -0.29 6.88
CA ALA A 63 7.84 0.52 7.47
C ALA A 63 9.22 0.35 6.81
N SER A 64 9.46 -0.78 6.12
CA SER A 64 10.67 -1.00 5.32
C SER A 64 10.57 -0.41 3.91
N GLY A 65 9.41 0.14 3.53
CA GLY A 65 9.14 0.64 2.19
C GLY A 65 8.80 -0.44 1.16
N ALA A 66 8.42 -1.63 1.60
CA ALA A 66 7.87 -2.68 0.75
C ALA A 66 6.42 -2.34 0.36
N VAL A 67 6.02 -2.71 -0.85
CA VAL A 67 4.73 -2.33 -1.45
C VAL A 67 3.87 -3.55 -1.70
N PHE A 68 2.63 -3.48 -1.23
CA PHE A 68 1.64 -4.52 -1.37
C PHE A 68 0.41 -3.96 -2.08
N THR A 69 -0.18 -4.71 -3.01
CA THR A 69 -1.34 -4.28 -3.81
C THR A 69 -2.39 -5.39 -3.86
N TRP A 70 -3.66 -5.03 -3.94
CA TRP A 70 -4.77 -5.98 -4.19
C TRP A 70 -5.97 -5.27 -4.81
N GLY A 71 -6.88 -6.02 -5.41
CA GLY A 71 -8.10 -5.56 -6.06
C GLY A 71 -8.10 -5.73 -7.58
N GLN A 72 -8.73 -4.78 -8.28
CA GLN A 72 -8.82 -4.77 -9.75
C GLN A 72 -7.45 -4.56 -10.39
N ASN A 73 -7.20 -5.24 -11.52
CA ASN A 73 -5.95 -5.13 -12.28
C ASN A 73 -6.15 -5.07 -13.81
N ASN A 74 -7.32 -4.63 -14.29
CA ASN A 74 -7.64 -4.66 -15.72
C ASN A 74 -6.72 -3.77 -16.57
N SER A 75 -6.09 -2.78 -15.94
CA SER A 75 -5.18 -1.83 -16.58
C SER A 75 -3.74 -1.97 -16.07
N GLY A 76 -3.44 -2.94 -15.20
CA GLY A 76 -2.13 -3.08 -14.56
C GLY A 76 -1.99 -2.27 -13.27
N GLU A 77 -3.10 -1.91 -12.61
CA GLU A 77 -3.14 -1.08 -11.40
C GLU A 77 -2.38 -1.68 -10.21
N LEU A 78 -2.09 -2.99 -10.24
CA LEU A 78 -1.40 -3.70 -9.17
C LEU A 78 0.12 -3.79 -9.36
N GLY A 79 0.66 -3.39 -10.52
CA GLY A 79 2.09 -3.48 -10.81
C GLY A 79 2.59 -4.90 -11.09
N MET A 80 1.68 -5.77 -11.55
CA MET A 80 1.96 -7.15 -11.93
C MET A 80 2.31 -7.27 -13.42
N ASP A 81 2.97 -8.37 -13.81
CA ASP A 81 3.26 -8.71 -15.21
C ASP A 81 2.04 -9.28 -15.97
N ASP A 82 0.87 -9.34 -15.34
CA ASP A 82 -0.41 -9.68 -15.96
C ASP A 82 -1.52 -8.70 -15.55
N LEU A 83 -2.70 -8.87 -16.15
CA LEU A 83 -3.88 -8.01 -15.93
C LEU A 83 -4.97 -8.71 -15.10
N LYS A 84 -4.60 -9.71 -14.30
CA LYS A 84 -5.58 -10.47 -13.51
C LYS A 84 -5.86 -9.76 -12.19
N PRO A 85 -7.13 -9.55 -11.82
CA PRO A 85 -7.47 -9.02 -10.50
C PRO A 85 -6.98 -9.98 -9.40
N GLN A 86 -6.62 -9.42 -8.25
CA GLN A 86 -6.15 -10.17 -7.09
C GLN A 86 -7.03 -9.88 -5.89
N THR A 87 -7.56 -10.91 -5.24
CA THR A 87 -8.29 -10.76 -3.98
C THR A 87 -7.41 -11.04 -2.76
N SER A 88 -6.28 -11.74 -2.96
CA SER A 88 -5.18 -11.85 -2.02
C SER A 88 -4.19 -10.72 -2.19
N VAL A 89 -3.33 -10.53 -1.21
CA VAL A 89 -2.31 -9.49 -1.25
C VAL A 89 -1.21 -9.91 -2.22
N HIS A 90 -0.91 -9.04 -3.17
CA HIS A 90 0.25 -9.16 -4.04
C HIS A 90 1.41 -8.30 -3.51
N HIS A 91 2.62 -8.85 -3.49
CA HIS A 91 3.82 -8.12 -3.15
C HIS A 91 4.56 -7.67 -4.42
N VAL A 92 4.74 -6.35 -4.59
CA VAL A 92 5.37 -5.76 -5.77
C VAL A 92 6.88 -5.79 -5.64
N HIS A 93 7.47 -6.96 -5.86
CA HIS A 93 8.91 -7.22 -5.67
C HIS A 93 9.83 -6.29 -6.48
N GLN A 94 9.36 -5.75 -7.61
CA GLN A 94 10.09 -4.79 -8.43
C GLN A 94 10.44 -3.50 -7.67
N MET A 95 9.73 -3.22 -6.56
CA MET A 95 9.93 -2.04 -5.71
C MET A 95 10.84 -2.31 -4.49
N ASP A 96 11.29 -3.55 -4.29
CA ASP A 96 12.13 -3.93 -3.16
C ASP A 96 13.43 -3.13 -3.13
N GLY A 97 13.81 -2.64 -1.95
CA GLY A 97 15.03 -1.85 -1.73
C GLY A 97 14.98 -0.42 -2.29
N LEU A 98 13.92 -0.02 -3.00
CA LEU A 98 13.77 1.36 -3.47
C LEU A 98 13.28 2.31 -2.36
N GLY A 99 12.81 1.75 -1.24
CA GLY A 99 12.35 2.48 -0.05
C GLY A 99 11.20 3.42 -0.38
N VAL A 100 10.07 2.84 -0.79
CA VAL A 100 8.83 3.59 -1.08
C VAL A 100 8.31 4.21 0.21
N VAL A 101 7.99 5.50 0.15
CA VAL A 101 7.53 6.27 1.32
C VAL A 101 6.12 6.79 1.16
N GLU A 102 5.58 6.85 -0.06
CA GLU A 102 4.23 7.32 -0.34
C GLU A 102 3.70 6.69 -1.63
N ALA A 103 2.38 6.66 -1.76
CA ALA A 103 1.69 6.34 -2.99
C ALA A 103 0.52 7.30 -3.20
N ALA A 104 -0.03 7.31 -4.41
CA ALA A 104 -1.32 7.90 -4.74
C ALA A 104 -2.04 6.94 -5.70
N CYS A 105 -3.32 6.72 -5.45
CA CYS A 105 -4.16 5.84 -6.24
C CYS A 105 -5.22 6.66 -6.97
N GLY A 106 -5.27 6.55 -8.29
CA GLY A 106 -6.36 7.06 -9.11
C GLY A 106 -7.42 6.00 -9.38
N ASP A 107 -8.22 6.24 -10.42
CA ASP A 107 -9.26 5.31 -10.85
C ASP A 107 -8.66 3.98 -11.36
N THR A 108 -7.70 4.10 -12.27
CA THR A 108 -7.05 2.97 -12.97
C THR A 108 -5.53 3.10 -13.00
N HIS A 109 -4.92 3.86 -12.09
CA HIS A 109 -3.46 3.99 -11.99
C HIS A 109 -2.99 4.18 -10.55
N THR A 110 -1.73 3.84 -10.32
CA THR A 110 -1.02 3.98 -9.05
C THR A 110 0.29 4.69 -9.30
N ILE A 111 0.62 5.65 -8.44
CA ILE A 111 1.92 6.35 -8.43
C ILE A 111 2.58 6.08 -7.09
N LEU A 112 3.87 5.75 -7.09
CA LEU A 112 4.71 5.54 -5.92
C LEU A 112 5.79 6.61 -5.87
N LEU A 113 6.12 7.07 -4.66
CA LEU A 113 7.22 7.98 -4.38
C LEU A 113 8.21 7.30 -3.43
N THR A 114 9.49 7.32 -3.80
CA THR A 114 10.57 6.81 -2.96
C THR A 114 11.16 7.88 -2.05
N HIS A 115 11.84 7.46 -0.98
CA HIS A 115 12.55 8.38 -0.07
C HIS A 115 13.59 9.27 -0.77
N CYS A 116 14.15 8.81 -1.89
CA CYS A 116 15.10 9.58 -2.70
C CYS A 116 14.44 10.44 -3.80
N GLY A 117 13.11 10.60 -3.77
CA GLY A 117 12.38 11.49 -4.67
C GLY A 117 12.13 10.93 -6.07
N ARG A 118 12.36 9.63 -6.30
CA ARG A 118 11.99 8.98 -7.57
C ARG A 118 10.52 8.62 -7.54
N THR A 119 9.86 8.79 -8.68
CA THR A 119 8.47 8.37 -8.87
C THR A 119 8.38 7.18 -9.82
N PHE A 120 7.45 6.29 -9.53
CA PHE A 120 7.13 5.13 -10.35
C PHE A 120 5.62 5.08 -10.53
N SER A 121 5.14 4.59 -11.67
CA SER A 121 3.72 4.52 -11.95
C SER A 121 3.38 3.26 -12.73
N PHE A 122 2.22 2.70 -12.44
CA PHE A 122 1.65 1.56 -13.14
C PHE A 122 0.12 1.68 -13.21
N GLY A 123 -0.48 0.98 -14.18
CA GLY A 123 -1.88 1.11 -14.53
C GLY A 123 -2.10 1.74 -15.90
N SER A 124 -3.33 2.18 -16.14
CA SER A 124 -3.75 2.83 -17.39
C SER A 124 -2.93 4.07 -17.66
N ASP A 125 -2.43 4.21 -18.89
CA ASP A 125 -1.82 5.44 -19.40
C ASP A 125 -2.61 5.98 -20.62
N ALA A 126 -3.88 5.63 -20.74
CA ALA A 126 -4.72 6.02 -21.88
C ALA A 126 -4.82 7.56 -22.06
N LEU A 127 -4.72 8.31 -20.96
CA LEU A 127 -4.78 9.77 -20.90
C LEU A 127 -3.44 10.41 -20.52
N GLY A 128 -2.34 9.65 -20.46
CA GLY A 128 -1.04 10.13 -20.01
C GLY A 128 -0.89 10.23 -18.48
N GLN A 129 -1.79 9.62 -17.72
CA GLN A 129 -1.83 9.72 -16.26
C GLN A 129 -0.69 8.98 -15.55
N CYS A 130 0.01 8.05 -16.23
CA CYS A 130 1.26 7.47 -15.74
C CYS A 130 2.48 8.30 -16.16
N GLY A 131 2.30 9.37 -16.95
CA GLY A 131 3.37 10.29 -17.29
C GLY A 131 4.46 9.69 -18.19
N PHE A 132 4.21 8.56 -18.86
CA PHE A 132 5.20 7.96 -19.77
C PHE A 132 5.49 8.80 -21.00
N GLY A 133 4.63 9.79 -21.30
CA GLY A 133 4.80 10.72 -22.41
C GLY A 133 4.81 9.95 -23.73
N LYS A 134 3.70 9.94 -24.46
CA LYS A 134 3.78 9.56 -25.87
C LYS A 134 4.68 10.59 -26.56
N LYS A 135 5.85 10.15 -27.03
CA LYS A 135 6.68 10.93 -27.94
C LYS A 135 5.90 11.25 -29.21
#